data_AF-A0A850SE61-F1
#
_entry.id   AF-A0A850SE61-F1
#
_cell.length_a   1.000
_cell.length_b   1.000
_cell.length_c   1.000
_cell.angle_alpha   90.00
_cell.angle_beta   90.00
_cell.angle_gamma   90.00
#
_symmetry.space_group_name_H-M   'P 1'
#
loop_
_entity.id
_entity.type
_entity.pdbx_description
1 polymer ?
#
loop_
_entity_poly.entity_id
_entity_poly.type
_entity_poly.pdbx_seq_one_letter_code
_entity_poly.pdbx_strand_id
1 'polypeptide(L)'
;MDSRLKALERKQKLYSLLKDQHDAEIKELMHYMSALPVVENNLVRSYLHTLLSDGLRHIEYISSIMADIEGATGSSILTKKGIAASMEGEKASRDALLKCAEMADDPETAALLKSVSVDEEHHIRILEHLSELVESAK
;
A
#
# COMPACT_ATOMS: atom_id res chain seq x y z
N MET A 1 -10.04 -41.10 -12.01
CA MET A 1 -9.25 -39.92 -11.61
C MET A 1 -10.21 -38.91 -11.00
N ASP A 2 -10.05 -38.67 -9.70
CA ASP A 2 -11.01 -38.05 -8.79
C ASP A 2 -11.33 -36.59 -9.19
N SER A 3 -12.62 -36.24 -9.25
CA SER A 3 -13.11 -34.88 -9.52
C SER A 3 -12.51 -33.85 -8.56
N ARG A 4 -12.17 -34.28 -7.34
CA ARG A 4 -11.52 -33.45 -6.32
C ARG A 4 -10.07 -33.10 -6.68
N LEU A 5 -9.33 -34.03 -7.28
CA LEU A 5 -7.94 -33.81 -7.71
C LEU A 5 -7.90 -32.75 -8.83
N LYS A 6 -8.80 -32.86 -9.81
CA LYS A 6 -8.92 -31.87 -10.91
C LYS A 6 -9.29 -30.47 -10.41
N ALA A 7 -10.11 -30.38 -9.37
CA ALA A 7 -10.47 -29.09 -8.77
C ALA A 7 -9.27 -28.45 -8.05
N LEU A 8 -8.46 -29.24 -7.35
CA LEU A 8 -7.23 -28.78 -6.71
C LEU A 8 -6.19 -28.31 -7.73
N GLU A 9 -5.95 -29.09 -8.79
CA GLU A 9 -5.03 -28.70 -9.88
C GLU A 9 -5.45 -27.38 -10.54
N ARG A 10 -6.76 -27.18 -10.76
CA ARG A 10 -7.30 -25.92 -11.30
C ARG A 10 -7.06 -24.74 -10.35
N LYS A 11 -7.30 -24.91 -9.05
CA LYS A 11 -7.05 -23.88 -8.04
C LYS A 11 -5.57 -23.51 -7.98
N GLN A 12 -4.67 -24.49 -8.01
CA GLN A 12 -3.23 -24.25 -7.98
C GLN A 12 -2.74 -23.53 -9.24
N LYS A 13 -3.26 -23.92 -10.42
CA LYS A 13 -2.95 -23.23 -11.67
C LYS A 13 -3.45 -21.79 -11.68
N LEU A 14 -4.68 -21.57 -11.21
CA LEU A 14 -5.25 -20.23 -11.07
C LEU A 14 -4.41 -19.37 -10.12
N TYR A 15 -4.01 -19.91 -8.96
CA TYR A 15 -3.16 -19.22 -8.01
C TYR A 15 -1.83 -18.78 -8.63
N SER A 16 -1.16 -19.67 -9.39
CA SER A 16 0.09 -19.32 -10.07
C SER A 16 -0.08 -18.14 -11.03
N LEU A 17 -1.16 -18.15 -11.83
CA LEU A 17 -1.45 -17.07 -12.77
C LEU A 17 -1.77 -15.76 -12.06
N LEU A 18 -2.52 -15.81 -10.95
CA LEU A 18 -2.84 -14.65 -10.14
C LEU A 18 -1.59 -14.06 -9.50
N LYS A 19 -0.67 -14.91 -9.03
CA LYS A 19 0.62 -14.47 -8.49
C LYS A 19 1.45 -13.74 -9.55
N ASP A 20 1.54 -14.29 -10.75
CA ASP A 20 2.25 -13.63 -11.86
C ASP A 20 1.61 -12.28 -12.21
N GLN A 21 0.27 -12.19 -12.20
CA GLN A 21 -0.43 -10.93 -12.44
C GLN A 21 -0.22 -9.92 -11.30
N HIS A 22 -0.28 -10.36 -10.04
CA HIS A 22 -0.01 -9.52 -8.87
C HIS A 22 1.37 -8.87 -8.95
N ASP A 23 2.39 -9.65 -9.29
CA ASP A 23 3.77 -9.15 -9.43
C ASP A 23 3.90 -8.18 -10.63
N ALA A 24 3.12 -8.40 -11.69
CA ALA A 24 3.05 -7.48 -12.82
C ALA A 24 2.44 -6.11 -12.44
N GLU A 25 1.32 -6.09 -11.72
CA GLU A 25 0.69 -4.84 -11.25
C GLU A 25 1.64 -4.04 -10.34
N ILE A 26 2.34 -4.70 -9.40
CA ILE A 26 3.34 -4.05 -8.55
C ILE A 26 4.43 -3.39 -9.39
N LYS A 27 4.92 -4.08 -10.42
CA LYS A 27 5.97 -3.55 -11.29
C LYS A 27 5.50 -2.32 -12.08
N GLU A 28 4.26 -2.32 -12.54
CA GLU A 28 3.66 -1.16 -13.22
C GLU A 28 3.47 0.02 -12.27
N LEU A 29 2.99 -0.21 -11.05
CA LEU A 29 2.88 0.83 -10.02
C LEU A 29 4.25 1.47 -9.72
N MET A 30 5.30 0.65 -9.52
CA MET A 30 6.65 1.15 -9.31
C MET A 30 7.14 2.01 -10.48
N HIS A 31 6.80 1.62 -11.71
CA HIS A 31 7.14 2.42 -12.90
C HIS A 31 6.45 3.79 -12.86
N TYR A 32 5.14 3.84 -12.62
CA TYR A 32 4.39 5.10 -12.55
C TYR A 32 4.86 5.99 -11.37
N MET A 33 5.14 5.39 -10.21
CA MET A 33 5.71 6.11 -9.06
C MET A 33 7.06 6.73 -9.39
N SER A 34 7.92 6.02 -10.14
CA SER A 34 9.23 6.55 -10.56
C SER A 34 9.13 7.68 -11.59
N ALA A 35 8.07 7.69 -12.41
CA ALA A 35 7.83 8.72 -13.42
C ALA A 35 7.21 9.99 -12.84
N LEU A 36 6.41 9.87 -11.79
CA LEU A 36 5.63 10.99 -11.22
C LEU A 36 6.47 12.24 -10.84
N PRO A 37 7.69 12.12 -10.26
CA PRO A 37 8.50 13.28 -9.89
C PRO A 37 9.07 14.06 -11.09
N VAL A 38 9.25 13.40 -12.25
CA VAL A 38 9.88 13.99 -13.44
C VAL A 38 8.88 14.52 -14.46
N VAL A 39 7.59 14.23 -14.30
CA VAL A 39 6.54 14.75 -15.17
C VAL A 39 6.11 16.13 -14.72
N GLU A 40 6.42 17.15 -15.52
CA GLU A 40 6.01 18.55 -15.28
C GLU A 40 4.56 18.83 -15.73
N ASN A 41 4.03 18.04 -16.68
CA ASN A 41 2.69 18.26 -17.20
C ASN A 41 1.62 17.78 -16.20
N ASN A 42 0.89 18.72 -15.60
CA ASN A 42 -0.15 18.46 -14.60
C ASN A 42 -1.28 17.53 -15.08
N LEU A 43 -1.64 17.58 -16.36
CA LEU A 43 -2.66 16.68 -16.92
C LEU A 43 -2.11 15.25 -16.96
N VAL A 44 -0.87 15.06 -17.40
CA VAL A 44 -0.20 13.74 -17.39
C VAL A 44 -0.03 13.23 -15.96
N ARG A 45 0.37 14.09 -15.01
CA ARG A 45 0.44 13.73 -13.57
C ARG A 45 -0.90 13.23 -13.05
N SER A 46 -2.00 13.90 -13.40
CA SER A 46 -3.35 13.50 -12.97
C SER A 46 -3.74 12.12 -13.52
N TYR A 47 -3.39 11.83 -14.78
CA TYR A 47 -3.58 10.49 -15.34
C TYR A 47 -2.70 9.44 -14.64
N LEU A 48 -1.44 9.75 -14.33
CA LEU A 48 -0.57 8.85 -13.57
C LEU A 48 -1.14 8.54 -12.17
N HIS A 49 -1.69 9.54 -11.47
CA HIS A 49 -2.38 9.31 -10.19
C HIS A 49 -3.60 8.39 -10.33
N THR A 50 -4.34 8.51 -11.43
CA THR A 50 -5.47 7.62 -11.73
C THR A 50 -4.97 6.19 -11.95
N LEU A 51 -3.92 6.00 -12.77
CA LEU A 51 -3.32 4.68 -13.01
C LEU A 51 -2.77 4.05 -11.72
N LEU A 52 -2.13 4.84 -10.85
CA LEU A 52 -1.66 4.38 -9.55
C LEU A 52 -2.82 3.91 -8.65
N SER A 53 -3.92 4.67 -8.63
CA SER A 53 -5.11 4.32 -7.84
C SER A 53 -5.79 3.04 -8.37
N ASP A 54 -5.82 2.87 -9.69
CA ASP A 54 -6.40 1.69 -10.34
C ASP A 54 -5.56 0.43 -10.08
N GLY A 55 -4.23 0.52 -10.26
CA GLY A 55 -3.33 -0.61 -10.00
C GLY A 55 -3.34 -1.07 -8.54
N LEU A 56 -3.50 -0.15 -7.58
CA LEU A 56 -3.67 -0.52 -6.16
C LEU A 56 -4.96 -1.34 -5.94
N ARG A 57 -6.06 -0.98 -6.60
CA ARG A 57 -7.32 -1.76 -6.54
C ARG A 57 -7.20 -3.11 -7.21
N HIS A 58 -6.45 -3.21 -8.31
CA HIS A 58 -6.18 -4.49 -8.95
C HIS A 58 -5.41 -5.44 -8.04
N ILE A 59 -4.36 -4.95 -7.37
CA ILE A 59 -3.60 -5.72 -6.37
C ILE A 59 -4.54 -6.20 -5.28
N GLU A 60 -5.39 -5.33 -4.72
CA GLU A 60 -6.36 -5.69 -3.68
C GLU A 60 -7.27 -6.84 -4.13
N TYR A 61 -7.87 -6.75 -5.32
CA TYR A 61 -8.74 -7.79 -5.85
C TYR A 61 -8.02 -9.11 -6.08
N ILE A 62 -6.81 -9.07 -6.66
CA ILE A 62 -6.01 -10.26 -6.93
C ILE A 62 -5.60 -10.93 -5.61
N SER A 63 -5.10 -10.15 -4.64
CA SER A 63 -4.72 -10.66 -3.32
C SER A 63 -5.90 -11.29 -2.58
N SER A 64 -7.10 -10.70 -2.69
CA SER A 64 -8.32 -11.29 -2.10
C SER A 64 -8.63 -12.66 -2.69
N ILE A 65 -8.58 -12.81 -4.02
CA ILE A 65 -8.85 -14.09 -4.68
C ILE A 65 -7.77 -15.13 -4.32
N MET A 66 -6.50 -14.71 -4.23
CA MET A 66 -5.40 -15.59 -3.82
C MET A 66 -5.59 -16.10 -2.38
N ALA A 67 -5.99 -15.22 -1.45
CA ALA A 67 -6.27 -15.60 -0.06
C ALA A 67 -7.41 -16.62 0.04
N ASP A 68 -8.48 -16.44 -0.74
CA ASP A 68 -9.60 -17.39 -0.83
C ASP A 68 -9.15 -18.77 -1.34
N ILE A 69 -8.20 -18.81 -2.28
CA ILE A 69 -7.63 -20.08 -2.79
C ILE A 69 -6.79 -20.78 -1.72
N GLU A 70 -5.97 -20.03 -0.97
CA GLU A 70 -5.12 -20.56 0.10
C GLU A 70 -5.91 -21.02 1.33
N GLY A 71 -7.20 -20.64 1.43
CA GLY A 71 -7.97 -20.81 2.65
C GLY A 71 -7.49 -19.91 3.79
N ALA A 72 -6.75 -18.85 3.44
CA ALA A 72 -6.28 -17.85 4.37
C ALA A 72 -7.46 -16.94 4.71
N THR A 73 -8.24 -17.31 5.73
CA THR A 73 -9.19 -16.40 6.37
C THR A 73 -8.40 -15.40 7.19
N GLY A 74 -7.97 -14.30 6.56
CA GLY A 74 -7.45 -13.15 7.27
C GLY A 74 -6.05 -12.73 6.84
N SER A 75 -5.97 -11.44 6.50
CA SER A 75 -4.80 -10.56 6.50
C SER A 75 -3.53 -11.16 7.11
N SER A 76 -2.76 -11.90 6.32
CA SER A 76 -1.43 -12.38 6.74
C SER A 76 -0.39 -11.26 6.78
N ILE A 77 -0.68 -10.09 6.21
CA ILE A 77 0.22 -8.94 6.11
C ILE A 77 0.00 -7.90 7.22
N LEU A 78 -1.24 -7.62 7.66
CA LEU A 78 -1.50 -6.80 8.86
C LEU A 78 -1.28 -7.60 10.14
N THR A 79 -0.07 -8.13 10.31
CA THR A 79 0.34 -8.62 11.63
C THR A 79 0.48 -7.42 12.56
N LYS A 80 0.14 -7.59 13.85
CA LYS A 80 0.39 -6.56 14.88
C LYS A 80 1.81 -5.99 14.82
N LYS A 81 2.78 -6.86 14.50
CA LYS A 81 4.19 -6.47 14.32
C LYS A 81 4.40 -5.60 13.08
N GLY A 82 3.75 -5.91 11.97
CA GLY A 82 3.80 -5.11 10.74
C GLY A 82 3.19 -3.72 10.93
N ILE A 83 1.99 -3.64 11.53
CA ILE A 83 1.34 -2.36 11.82
C ILE A 83 2.19 -1.52 12.79
N ALA A 84 2.76 -2.13 13.83
CA ALA A 84 3.67 -1.44 14.75
C ALA A 84 4.91 -0.87 14.04
N ALA A 85 5.54 -1.63 13.15
CA ALA A 85 6.68 -1.18 12.36
C ALA A 85 6.31 -0.03 11.42
N SER A 86 5.15 -0.10 10.76
CA SER A 86 4.62 1.01 9.95
C SER A 86 4.40 2.27 10.79
N MET A 87 3.79 2.15 11.98
CA MET A 87 3.60 3.30 12.89
C MET A 87 4.92 3.93 13.35
N GLU A 88 5.94 3.13 13.62
CA GLU A 88 7.28 3.64 13.93
C GLU A 88 7.88 4.40 12.73
N GLY A 89 7.68 3.88 11.51
CA GLY A 89 8.06 4.54 10.27
C GLY A 89 7.39 5.90 10.09
N GLU A 90 6.07 5.98 10.26
CA GLU A 90 5.32 7.24 10.14
C GLU A 90 5.75 8.27 11.21
N LYS A 91 6.00 7.83 12.45
CA LYS A 91 6.51 8.71 13.52
C LYS A 91 7.88 9.28 13.18
N ALA A 92 8.78 8.44 12.66
CA ALA A 92 10.10 8.87 12.22
C ALA A 92 10.03 9.85 11.03
N SER A 93 9.14 9.59 10.06
CA SER A 93 8.88 10.48 8.91
C SER A 93 8.40 11.86 9.39
N ARG A 94 7.36 11.88 10.24
CA ARG A 94 6.83 13.12 10.85
C ARG A 94 7.91 13.94 11.55
N ASP A 95 8.68 13.29 12.42
CA ASP A 95 9.71 13.98 13.21
C ASP A 95 10.84 14.53 12.32
N ALA A 96 11.15 13.85 11.22
CA ALA A 96 12.10 14.35 10.22
C ALA A 96 11.54 15.56 9.45
N LEU A 97 10.28 15.49 9.01
CA LEU A 97 9.60 16.58 8.30
C LEU A 97 9.52 17.86 9.15
N LEU A 98 9.23 17.74 10.45
CA LEU A 98 9.21 18.89 11.36
C LEU A 98 10.59 19.53 11.50
N LYS A 99 11.66 18.73 11.63
CA LYS A 99 13.04 19.25 11.65
C LYS A 99 13.40 19.94 10.33
N CYS A 100 13.02 19.36 9.19
CA CYS A 100 13.22 20.00 7.89
C CYS A 100 12.48 21.34 7.80
N ALA A 101 11.25 21.42 8.32
CA ALA A 101 10.47 22.66 8.33
C ALA A 101 11.09 23.75 9.21
N GLU A 102 11.76 23.39 10.31
CA GLU A 102 12.51 24.31 11.17
C GLU A 102 13.78 24.85 10.49
N MET A 103 14.35 24.07 9.57
CA MET A 103 15.57 24.42 8.82
C MET A 103 15.31 25.13 7.49
N ALA A 104 14.05 25.23 7.05
CA ALA A 104 13.71 25.83 5.77
C ALA A 104 13.84 27.36 5.81
N ASP A 105 14.55 27.92 4.82
CA ASP A 105 14.83 29.36 4.74
C ASP A 105 13.61 30.18 4.31
N ASP A 106 12.65 29.57 3.62
CA ASP A 106 11.44 30.24 3.14
C ASP A 106 10.16 29.72 3.84
N PRO A 107 9.20 30.62 4.15
CA PRO A 107 7.97 30.23 4.85
C PRO A 107 7.06 29.27 4.10
N GLU A 108 7.12 29.25 2.76
CA GLU A 108 6.25 28.42 1.93
C GLU A 108 6.67 26.95 2.00
N THR A 109 7.95 26.67 1.83
CA THR A 109 8.55 25.35 2.03
C THR A 109 8.31 24.85 3.45
N ALA A 110 8.51 25.71 4.46
CA ALA A 110 8.25 25.36 5.85
C ALA A 110 6.78 24.98 6.10
N ALA A 111 5.83 25.72 5.50
CA ALA A 111 4.41 25.43 5.59
C ALA A 111 4.05 24.11 4.89
N LEU A 112 4.61 23.86 3.70
CA LEU A 112 4.39 22.62 2.95
C LEU A 112 4.86 21.40 3.76
N LEU A 113 6.09 21.43 4.29
CA LEU A 113 6.65 20.35 5.10
C LEU A 113 5.82 20.09 6.37
N LYS A 114 5.32 21.14 7.02
CA LYS A 114 4.39 21.01 8.15
C LYS A 114 3.07 20.37 7.72
N SER A 115 2.52 20.72 6.55
CA SER A 115 1.32 20.08 6.01
C SER A 115 1.53 18.58 5.83
N VAL A 116 2.65 18.16 5.23
CA VAL A 116 2.97 16.73 5.07
C VAL A 116 3.10 16.05 6.43
N SER A 117 3.70 16.70 7.44
CA SER A 117 3.78 16.12 8.80
C SER A 117 2.40 15.88 9.44
N VAL A 118 1.39 16.70 9.11
CA VAL A 118 0.00 16.49 9.57
C VAL A 118 -0.62 15.28 8.89
N ASP A 119 -0.27 15.01 7.63
CA ASP A 119 -0.70 13.79 6.93
C ASP A 119 -0.10 12.54 7.60
N GLU A 120 1.17 12.56 8.01
CA GLU A 120 1.77 11.43 8.75
C GLU A 120 1.09 11.19 10.10
N GLU A 121 0.67 12.26 10.80
CA GLU A 121 -0.17 12.09 12.01
C GLU A 121 -1.52 11.46 11.70
N HIS A 122 -2.11 11.77 10.54
CA HIS A 122 -3.33 11.13 10.10
C HIS A 122 -3.10 9.64 9.77
N HIS A 123 -2.00 9.30 9.10
CA HIS A 123 -1.60 7.92 8.82
C HIS A 123 -1.41 7.12 10.11
N ILE A 124 -0.75 7.69 11.13
CA ILE A 124 -0.60 7.05 12.45
C ILE A 124 -1.96 6.71 13.05
N ARG A 125 -2.93 7.63 13.05
CA ARG A 125 -4.28 7.38 13.58
C ARG A 125 -5.02 6.28 12.82
N ILE A 126 -4.86 6.21 11.49
CA ILE A 126 -5.41 5.12 10.67
C ILE A 126 -4.79 3.78 11.10
N LEU A 127 -3.46 3.73 11.26
CA LEU A 127 -2.75 2.52 11.67
C LEU A 127 -3.12 2.08 13.09
N GLU A 128 -3.37 3.01 14.02
CA GLU A 128 -3.88 2.72 15.36
C GLU A 128 -5.26 2.03 15.28
N HIS A 129 -6.21 2.58 14.52
CA HIS A 129 -7.51 1.95 14.31
C HIS A 129 -7.39 0.56 13.65
N LEU A 130 -6.50 0.40 12.66
CA LEU A 130 -6.24 -0.91 12.04
C LEU A 130 -5.68 -1.92 13.05
N SER A 131 -4.81 -1.49 13.97
CA SER A 131 -4.29 -2.34 15.04
C SER A 131 -5.40 -2.84 15.96
N GLU A 132 -6.35 -1.97 16.35
CA GLU A 132 -7.50 -2.35 17.18
C GLU A 132 -8.43 -3.36 16.48
N LEU A 133 -8.66 -3.18 15.17
CA LEU A 133 -9.47 -4.11 14.37
C LEU A 133 -8.82 -5.50 14.27
N VAL A 134 -7.49 -5.55 14.10
CA VAL A 134 -6.74 -6.81 14.08
C VAL A 134 -6.76 -7.50 15.46
N GLU A 135 -6.81 -6.74 16.55
CA GLU A 135 -6.92 -7.29 17.91
C GLU A 135 -8.31 -7.83 18.23
N SER A 136 -9.35 -7.18 17.74
CA SER A 136 -10.75 -7.56 17.97
C SER A 136 -11.26 -8.71 17.09
N ALA A 137 -10.54 -9.05 16.02
CA ALA A 137 -10.82 -10.19 15.16
C ALA A 137 -10.27 -11.55 15.68
N LYS A 138 -9.72 -11.58 16.91
CA LYS A 138 -9.20 -12.78 17.58
C LYS A 138 -10.19 -13.41 18.56
#